data_AF-A0A1V3XNB9-F1
#
_entry.id   AF-A0A1V3XNB9-F1
#
_cell.length_a   1.000
_cell.length_b   1.000
_cell.length_c   1.000
_cell.angle_alpha   90.00
_cell.angle_beta   90.00
_cell.angle_gamma   90.00
#
_symmetry.space_group_name_H-M   'P 1'
#
loop_
_entity.id
_entity.type
_entity.pdbx_description
1 polymer ?
#
loop_
_entity_poly.entity_id
_entity_poly.type
_entity_poly.pdbx_seq_one_letter_code
_entity_poly.pdbx_strand_id
1 'polypeptide(L)'
;MLDRIDIEPPGGPTAPAEVDEFIAELPGPARSVLDYLAIAEPLSLADLTVLAGDGAVQQAEELGAAETRVRGGRADDPVVYTAHPLFAERTRAALGDDGARRRRTDIVMLLSRHPTEHLSDRLRLAALALGSLDSKAEQPVTEVVAAAQQALRLGDVRLAERLARAALDRTAGLDARLVLAQALSWQGRGREAAAVLAAVDPDGLSETELRAWAVPRAANQFWMLGEPERATAFLQATRNRMTEPTAQAELDALTATFAMNAGNLPRAITLADQVLSQPSPATRPWPGRPARPRCPRLGWVASATSSHWPNGRRPPSIPGCCDSPWAWLRSPRY
;
A
#
# COMPACT_ATOMS: atom_id res chain seq x y z
N MET A 1 -56.63 -25.73 -25.36
CA MET A 1 -55.37 -25.01 -25.63
C MET A 1 -55.42 -23.80 -24.73
N LEU A 2 -54.80 -23.86 -23.55
CA LEU A 2 -54.85 -22.76 -22.58
C LEU A 2 -53.71 -21.81 -22.93
N ASP A 3 -54.05 -20.56 -23.23
CA ASP A 3 -53.06 -19.50 -23.45
C ASP A 3 -52.23 -19.31 -22.18
N ARG A 4 -50.92 -19.43 -22.36
CA ARG A 4 -49.95 -19.22 -21.30
C ARG A 4 -49.89 -17.72 -21.04
N ILE A 5 -50.45 -17.28 -19.92
CA ILE A 5 -50.23 -15.93 -19.40
C ILE A 5 -48.81 -15.90 -18.86
N ASP A 6 -47.90 -15.28 -19.60
CA ASP A 6 -46.55 -14.99 -19.14
C ASP A 6 -46.65 -13.84 -18.12
N ILE A 7 -46.53 -14.17 -16.83
CA ILE A 7 -46.36 -13.18 -15.76
C ILE A 7 -44.89 -12.81 -15.73
N GLU A 8 -44.57 -11.57 -16.08
CA GLU A 8 -43.22 -11.03 -15.97
C GLU A 8 -42.83 -10.92 -14.48
N PRO A 9 -41.65 -11.43 -14.08
CA PRO A 9 -41.26 -11.45 -12.68
C PRO A 9 -41.08 -10.02 -12.14
N PRO A 10 -41.55 -9.70 -10.93
CA PRO A 10 -41.24 -8.42 -10.32
C PRO A 10 -39.75 -8.42 -9.99
N GLY A 11 -38.96 -7.63 -10.74
CA GLY A 11 -37.50 -7.57 -10.57
C GLY A 11 -36.72 -7.69 -11.88
N GLY A 12 -37.11 -6.96 -12.92
CA GLY A 12 -36.18 -6.64 -14.01
C GLY A 12 -34.96 -5.89 -13.46
N PRO A 13 -33.80 -5.89 -14.18
CA PRO A 13 -32.66 -5.10 -13.76
C PRO A 13 -33.10 -3.63 -13.61
N THR A 14 -33.06 -3.11 -12.38
CA THR A 14 -33.46 -1.73 -12.08
C THR A 14 -32.74 -0.82 -13.05
N ALA A 15 -33.50 -0.15 -13.92
CA ALA A 15 -32.87 0.65 -14.96
C ALA A 15 -32.09 1.79 -14.26
N PRO A 16 -30.90 2.18 -14.75
CA PRO A 16 -30.15 3.28 -14.15
C PRO A 16 -30.96 4.58 -13.97
N ALA A 17 -32.02 4.77 -14.76
CA ALA A 17 -32.96 5.88 -14.64
C ALA A 17 -33.87 5.78 -13.39
N GLU A 18 -34.32 4.57 -13.04
CA GLU A 18 -35.15 4.34 -11.84
C GLU A 18 -34.34 4.59 -10.55
N VAL A 19 -33.04 4.26 -10.58
CA VAL A 19 -32.13 4.57 -9.47
C VAL A 19 -31.92 6.09 -9.33
N ASP A 20 -31.78 6.81 -10.44
CA ASP A 20 -31.62 8.27 -10.42
C ASP A 20 -32.88 8.96 -9.88
N GLU A 21 -34.06 8.49 -10.30
CA GLU A 21 -35.35 8.98 -9.82
C GLU A 21 -35.50 8.74 -8.31
N PHE A 22 -35.21 7.51 -7.84
CA PHE A 22 -35.19 7.19 -6.42
C PHE A 22 -34.28 8.12 -5.62
N ILE A 23 -33.03 8.32 -6.05
CA ILE A 23 -32.07 9.21 -5.37
C ILE A 23 -32.55 10.66 -5.39
N ALA A 24 -33.20 11.10 -6.47
CA ALA A 24 -33.72 12.45 -6.61
C ALA A 24 -34.90 12.74 -5.68
N GLU A 25 -35.74 11.74 -5.41
CA GLU A 25 -36.90 11.82 -4.52
C GLU A 25 -36.55 11.74 -3.03
N LEU A 26 -35.33 11.31 -2.68
CA LEU A 26 -34.90 11.25 -1.28
C LEU A 26 -34.97 12.62 -0.59
N PRO A 27 -35.47 12.68 0.66
CA PRO A 27 -35.39 13.88 1.47
C PRO A 27 -33.94 14.36 1.63
N GLY A 28 -33.78 15.68 1.76
CA GLY A 28 -32.46 16.33 1.87
C GLY A 28 -31.48 15.67 2.86
N PRO A 29 -31.90 15.30 4.09
CA PRO A 29 -31.02 14.60 5.04
C PRO A 29 -30.55 13.23 4.55
N ALA A 30 -31.47 12.38 4.06
CA ALA A 30 -31.14 11.05 3.52
C ALA A 30 -30.24 11.13 2.28
N ARG A 31 -30.50 12.10 1.40
CA ARG A 31 -29.64 12.38 0.24
C ARG A 31 -28.24 12.83 0.66
N SER A 32 -28.13 13.65 1.71
CA SER A 32 -26.84 14.07 2.26
C SER A 32 -26.01 12.87 2.77
N VAL A 33 -26.64 11.86 3.36
CA VAL A 33 -25.95 10.60 3.76
C VAL A 33 -25.35 9.89 2.55
N LEU A 34 -26.15 9.71 1.48
CA LEU A 34 -25.64 9.12 0.23
C LEU A 34 -24.52 9.95 -0.38
N ASP A 35 -24.62 11.29 -0.34
CA ASP A 35 -23.60 12.18 -0.88
C ASP A 35 -22.23 11.94 -0.22
N TYR A 36 -22.19 11.69 1.10
CA TYR A 36 -20.94 11.38 1.80
C TYR A 36 -20.47 9.94 1.57
N LEU A 37 -21.38 8.97 1.61
CA LEU A 37 -21.06 7.55 1.35
C LEU A 37 -20.51 7.34 -0.07
N ALA A 38 -21.02 8.09 -1.05
CA ALA A 38 -20.53 8.12 -2.43
C ALA A 38 -19.07 8.62 -2.54
N ILE A 39 -18.55 9.30 -1.53
CA ILE A 39 -17.13 9.71 -1.45
C ILE A 39 -16.31 8.71 -0.66
N ALA A 40 -16.84 8.22 0.45
CA ALA A 40 -16.16 7.32 1.35
C ALA A 40 -17.17 6.34 1.94
N GLU A 41 -17.10 5.07 1.54
CA GLU A 41 -17.88 3.99 2.15
C GLU A 41 -16.97 2.88 2.74
N PRO A 42 -17.20 2.41 3.98
CA PRO A 42 -18.19 2.90 4.94
C PRO A 42 -17.73 4.16 5.71
N LEU A 43 -18.67 4.78 6.42
CA LEU A 43 -18.43 5.80 7.46
C LEU A 43 -19.06 5.37 8.78
N SER A 44 -18.52 5.84 9.91
CA SER A 44 -19.16 5.59 11.21
C SER A 44 -20.51 6.31 11.28
N LEU A 45 -21.45 5.75 12.06
CA LEU A 45 -22.72 6.41 12.34
C LEU A 45 -22.51 7.79 12.98
N ALA A 46 -21.53 7.90 13.88
CA ALA A 46 -21.18 9.15 14.55
C ALA A 46 -20.68 10.21 13.57
N ASP A 47 -19.80 9.86 12.63
CA ASP A 47 -19.31 10.80 11.62
C ASP A 47 -20.42 11.27 10.69
N LEU A 48 -21.29 10.35 10.24
CA LEU A 48 -22.42 10.72 9.38
C LEU A 48 -23.46 11.58 10.09
N THR A 49 -23.66 11.38 11.39
CA THR A 49 -24.54 12.24 12.21
C THR A 49 -24.01 13.67 12.23
N VAL A 50 -22.70 13.85 12.41
CA VAL A 50 -22.07 15.18 12.36
C VAL A 50 -22.12 15.80 10.95
N LEU A 51 -21.91 14.99 9.91
CA LEU A 51 -21.82 15.47 8.53
C LEU A 51 -23.17 15.77 7.86
N ALA A 52 -24.18 14.93 8.11
CA ALA A 52 -25.49 14.98 7.46
C ALA A 52 -26.62 15.49 8.38
N GLY A 53 -26.40 15.50 9.70
CA GLY A 53 -27.35 15.94 10.72
C GLY A 53 -28.03 14.81 11.48
N ASP A 54 -28.58 15.14 12.64
CA ASP A 54 -29.30 14.21 13.51
C ASP A 54 -30.51 13.60 12.79
N GLY A 55 -30.67 12.27 12.88
CA GLY A 55 -31.77 11.53 12.26
C GLY A 55 -31.62 11.26 10.75
N ALA A 56 -30.59 11.82 10.08
CA ALA A 56 -30.40 11.65 8.64
C ALA A 56 -30.12 10.18 8.25
N VAL A 57 -29.32 9.46 9.04
CA VAL A 57 -29.02 8.04 8.79
C VAL A 57 -30.26 7.17 8.99
N GLN A 58 -31.00 7.37 10.09
CA GLN A 58 -32.23 6.64 10.34
C GLN A 58 -33.23 6.84 9.18
N GLN A 59 -33.41 8.07 8.70
CA GLN A 59 -34.27 8.34 7.55
C GLN A 59 -33.78 7.62 6.28
N ALA A 60 -32.47 7.57 6.03
CA ALA A 60 -31.91 6.85 4.90
C ALA A 60 -32.12 5.33 5.00
N GLU A 61 -32.08 4.76 6.21
CA GLU A 61 -32.36 3.35 6.45
C GLU A 61 -33.85 3.02 6.27
N GLU A 62 -34.75 3.85 6.80
CA GLU A 62 -36.20 3.69 6.64
C GLU A 62 -36.64 3.72 5.17
N LEU A 63 -35.94 4.49 4.34
CA LEU A 63 -36.16 4.59 2.90
C LEU A 63 -35.39 3.53 2.08
N GLY A 64 -34.59 2.66 2.74
CA GLY A 64 -33.81 1.63 2.07
C GLY A 64 -32.62 2.14 1.25
N ALA A 65 -32.17 3.37 1.49
CA ALA A 65 -31.03 3.98 0.80
C ALA A 65 -29.68 3.60 1.44
N ALA A 66 -29.67 3.39 2.75
CA ALA A 66 -28.48 3.04 3.53
C ALA A 66 -28.75 1.87 4.47
N GLU A 67 -27.68 1.23 4.94
CA GLU A 67 -27.75 0.17 5.94
C GLU A 67 -26.63 0.30 6.96
N THR A 68 -26.96 0.19 8.24
CA THR A 68 -25.97 0.13 9.32
C THR A 68 -25.58 -1.31 9.64
N ARG A 69 -24.27 -1.56 9.72
CA ARG A 69 -23.69 -2.86 10.05
C ARG A 69 -22.69 -2.70 11.20
N VAL A 70 -22.59 -3.72 12.05
CA VAL A 70 -21.54 -3.79 13.07
C VAL A 70 -20.35 -4.53 12.50
N ARG A 71 -19.17 -3.88 12.43
CA ARG A 71 -17.95 -4.50 11.92
C ARG A 71 -17.36 -5.43 12.98
N GLY A 72 -17.30 -6.73 12.69
CA GLY A 72 -16.66 -7.71 13.58
C GLY A 72 -15.21 -7.34 13.88
N GLY A 73 -14.93 -6.97 15.14
CA GLY A 73 -13.60 -6.56 15.61
C GLY A 73 -13.57 -5.28 16.47
N ARG A 74 -14.58 -4.42 16.34
CA ARG A 74 -14.88 -3.33 17.29
C ARG A 74 -16.36 -3.40 17.60
N ALA A 75 -16.70 -3.93 18.76
CA ALA A 75 -18.08 -4.19 19.16
C ALA A 75 -18.94 -2.91 19.30
N ASP A 76 -18.33 -1.72 19.28
CA ASP A 76 -18.99 -0.49 19.73
C ASP A 76 -19.07 0.63 18.68
N ASP A 77 -18.73 0.41 17.41
CA ASP A 77 -18.87 1.48 16.39
C ASP A 77 -19.63 1.00 15.14
N PRO A 78 -20.96 1.26 15.07
CA PRO A 78 -21.76 0.94 13.90
C PRO A 78 -21.29 1.75 12.69
N VAL A 79 -21.15 1.07 11.55
CA VAL A 79 -20.73 1.67 10.29
C VAL A 79 -21.83 1.58 9.25
N VAL A 80 -22.00 2.63 8.47
CA VAL A 80 -23.06 2.77 7.49
C VAL A 80 -22.50 2.51 6.09
N TYR A 81 -23.24 1.71 5.32
CA TYR A 81 -23.00 1.40 3.91
C TYR A 81 -24.14 1.93 3.06
N THR A 82 -23.90 2.09 1.76
CA THR A 82 -25.03 2.24 0.83
C THR A 82 -25.76 0.91 0.76
N ALA A 83 -27.10 0.93 0.75
CA ALA A 83 -27.87 -0.30 0.66
C ALA A 83 -27.62 -1.04 -0.67
N HIS A 84 -27.16 -0.32 -1.70
CA HIS A 84 -26.73 -0.88 -2.96
C HIS A 84 -25.55 -0.08 -3.56
N PRO A 85 -24.48 -0.72 -4.08
CA PRO A 85 -23.33 -0.02 -4.65
C PRO A 85 -23.67 0.98 -5.78
N LEU A 86 -24.75 0.72 -6.53
CA LEU A 86 -25.24 1.66 -7.55
C LEU A 86 -25.67 3.00 -6.95
N PHE A 87 -26.15 3.05 -5.71
CA PHE A 87 -26.51 4.32 -5.07
C PHE A 87 -25.29 5.20 -4.88
N ALA A 88 -24.16 4.64 -4.45
CA ALA A 88 -22.90 5.39 -4.36
C ALA A 88 -22.44 5.87 -5.74
N GLU A 89 -22.47 5.01 -6.76
CA GLU A 89 -22.05 5.34 -8.12
C GLU A 89 -22.89 6.49 -8.74
N ARG A 90 -24.22 6.37 -8.68
CA ARG A 90 -25.14 7.33 -9.27
C ARG A 90 -25.18 8.64 -8.51
N THR A 91 -25.13 8.58 -7.17
CA THR A 91 -24.98 9.79 -6.33
C THR A 91 -23.68 10.51 -6.64
N ARG A 92 -22.57 9.78 -6.83
CA ARG A 92 -21.29 10.38 -7.19
C ARG A 92 -21.35 11.07 -8.56
N ALA A 93 -22.02 10.46 -9.54
CA ALA A 93 -22.24 11.08 -10.84
C ALA A 93 -23.08 12.35 -10.74
N ALA A 94 -24.16 12.32 -9.94
CA ALA A 94 -25.05 13.47 -9.73
C ALA A 94 -24.41 14.63 -8.95
N LEU A 95 -23.50 14.34 -8.01
CA LEU A 95 -22.75 15.36 -7.26
C LEU A 95 -21.80 16.19 -8.15
N GLY A 96 -21.31 15.59 -9.24
CA GLY A 96 -20.23 16.14 -10.06
C GLY A 96 -18.92 16.35 -9.28
N ASP A 97 -17.91 16.87 -9.97
CA ASP A 97 -16.57 17.02 -9.40
C ASP A 97 -16.53 18.00 -8.22
N ASP A 98 -17.25 19.11 -8.32
CA ASP A 98 -17.29 20.14 -7.28
C ASP A 98 -18.04 19.69 -6.02
N GLY A 99 -19.17 19.01 -6.19
CA GLY A 99 -19.90 18.40 -5.07
C GLY A 99 -19.03 17.33 -4.40
N ALA A 100 -18.43 16.44 -5.19
CA ALA A 100 -17.55 15.41 -4.67
C ALA A 100 -16.30 15.96 -3.97
N ARG A 101 -15.78 17.11 -4.42
CA ARG A 101 -14.66 17.82 -3.78
C ARG A 101 -15.07 18.42 -2.43
N ARG A 102 -16.22 19.08 -2.35
CA ARG A 102 -16.73 19.66 -1.09
C ARG A 102 -16.94 18.57 -0.05
N ARG A 103 -17.71 17.53 -0.38
CA ARG A 103 -18.00 16.41 0.54
C ARG A 103 -16.73 15.69 1.00
N ARG A 104 -15.74 15.52 0.12
CA ARG A 104 -14.43 14.97 0.50
C ARG A 104 -13.68 15.85 1.49
N THR A 105 -13.74 17.16 1.31
CA THR A 105 -13.11 18.12 2.22
C THR A 105 -13.75 18.03 3.61
N ASP A 106 -15.08 17.98 3.69
CA ASP A 106 -15.81 17.84 4.96
C ASP A 106 -15.41 16.55 5.69
N ILE A 107 -15.35 15.42 4.98
CA ILE A 107 -14.92 14.13 5.54
C ILE A 107 -13.49 14.22 6.06
N VAL A 108 -12.54 14.72 5.26
CA VAL A 108 -11.13 14.82 5.67
C VAL A 108 -10.98 15.73 6.89
N MET A 109 -11.68 16.87 6.92
CA MET A 109 -11.65 17.80 8.04
C MET A 109 -12.22 17.19 9.32
N LEU A 110 -13.28 16.39 9.23
CA LEU A 110 -13.87 15.71 10.38
C LEU A 110 -12.95 14.60 10.89
N LEU A 111 -12.50 13.71 10.01
CA LEU A 111 -11.67 12.56 10.38
C LEU A 111 -10.29 12.99 10.92
N SER A 112 -9.76 14.12 10.46
CA SER A 112 -8.49 14.67 10.98
C SER A 112 -8.59 15.15 12.43
N ARG A 113 -9.80 15.38 12.97
CA ARG A 113 -10.00 15.74 14.39
C ARG A 113 -9.87 14.54 15.32
N HIS A 114 -10.02 13.32 14.79
CA HIS A 114 -10.00 12.09 15.57
C HIS A 114 -8.94 11.13 15.01
N PRO A 115 -7.64 11.36 15.29
CA PRO A 115 -6.57 10.53 14.78
C PRO A 115 -6.76 9.07 15.20
N THR A 116 -6.79 8.16 14.23
CA THR A 116 -6.94 6.73 14.49
C THR A 116 -5.57 6.05 14.54
N GLU A 117 -5.38 5.09 15.45
CA GLU A 117 -4.18 4.25 15.42
C GLU A 117 -4.25 3.16 14.33
N HIS A 118 -5.45 2.81 13.88
CA HIS A 118 -5.64 1.77 12.88
C HIS A 118 -5.05 2.15 11.52
N LEU A 119 -4.28 1.21 10.99
CA LEU A 119 -3.57 1.40 9.74
C LEU A 119 -4.49 1.67 8.55
N SER A 120 -5.57 0.89 8.44
CA SER A 120 -6.54 1.01 7.34
C SER A 120 -7.16 2.41 7.29
N ASP A 121 -7.50 2.96 8.46
CA ASP A 121 -8.20 4.25 8.56
C ASP A 121 -7.25 5.40 8.24
N ARG A 122 -6.00 5.35 8.71
CA ARG A 122 -4.95 6.32 8.31
C ARG A 122 -4.67 6.32 6.81
N LEU A 123 -4.58 5.14 6.20
CA LEU A 123 -4.34 5.04 4.76
C LEU A 123 -5.53 5.60 3.95
N ARG A 124 -6.75 5.29 4.39
CA ARG A 124 -7.99 5.81 3.79
C ARG A 124 -8.07 7.33 3.89
N LEU A 125 -7.74 7.90 5.06
CA LEU A 125 -7.68 9.36 5.25
C LEU A 125 -6.65 10.01 4.32
N ALA A 126 -5.43 9.46 4.24
CA ALA A 126 -4.40 9.98 3.35
C ALA A 126 -4.82 9.92 1.86
N ALA A 127 -5.48 8.83 1.44
CA ALA A 127 -6.01 8.69 0.09
C ALA A 127 -7.12 9.71 -0.23
N LEU A 128 -8.01 9.98 0.74
CA LEU A 128 -9.05 11.01 0.62
C LEU A 128 -8.43 12.41 0.57
N ALA A 129 -7.40 12.70 1.38
CA ALA A 129 -6.75 14.00 1.41
C ALA A 129 -6.12 14.38 0.05
N LEU A 130 -5.60 13.41 -0.73
CA LEU A 130 -5.04 13.67 -2.07
C LEU A 130 -6.03 14.29 -3.07
N GLY A 131 -7.33 14.04 -2.89
CA GLY A 131 -8.38 14.56 -3.77
C GLY A 131 -9.02 15.85 -3.27
N SER A 132 -8.55 16.38 -2.13
CA SER A 132 -8.98 17.67 -1.60
C SER A 132 -8.10 18.77 -2.20
N LEU A 133 -8.69 19.93 -2.55
CA LEU A 133 -7.93 21.13 -2.93
C LEU A 133 -7.85 22.15 -1.79
N ASP A 134 -8.45 21.86 -0.64
CA ASP A 134 -8.34 22.75 0.51
C ASP A 134 -7.03 22.45 1.25
N SER A 135 -6.15 23.44 1.32
CA SER A 135 -4.91 23.36 2.09
C SER A 135 -5.15 23.06 3.57
N LYS A 136 -6.34 23.36 4.11
CA LYS A 136 -6.73 22.99 5.49
C LYS A 136 -6.95 21.49 5.69
N ALA A 137 -7.17 20.75 4.60
CA ALA A 137 -7.33 19.30 4.60
C ALA A 137 -6.01 18.55 4.34
N GLU A 138 -4.89 19.28 4.18
CA GLU A 138 -3.58 18.67 3.97
C GLU A 138 -3.08 17.95 5.22
N GLN A 139 -2.78 16.66 5.07
CA GLN A 139 -2.16 15.87 6.13
C GLN A 139 -0.68 16.26 6.31
N PRO A 140 -0.08 16.07 7.49
CA PRO A 140 1.36 16.23 7.69
C PRO A 140 2.16 15.37 6.69
N VAL A 141 3.25 15.91 6.13
CA VAL A 141 4.05 15.22 5.10
C VAL A 141 4.55 13.86 5.60
N THR A 142 4.95 13.77 6.86
CA THR A 142 5.39 12.53 7.52
C THR A 142 4.31 11.45 7.50
N GLU A 143 3.04 11.82 7.69
CA GLU A 143 1.90 10.91 7.63
C GLU A 143 1.59 10.48 6.19
N VAL A 144 1.68 11.40 5.23
CA VAL A 144 1.52 11.09 3.80
C VAL A 144 2.59 10.08 3.34
N VAL A 145 3.85 10.28 3.75
CA VAL A 145 4.93 9.34 3.46
C VAL A 145 4.69 7.99 4.13
N ALA A 146 4.29 7.98 5.40
CA ALA A 146 3.95 6.74 6.10
C ALA A 146 2.80 5.99 5.40
N ALA A 147 1.76 6.70 4.94
CA ALA A 147 0.67 6.12 4.16
C ALA A 147 1.15 5.57 2.81
N ALA A 148 2.05 6.28 2.11
CA ALA A 148 2.64 5.82 0.85
C ALA A 148 3.41 4.50 1.04
N GLN A 149 4.21 4.41 2.11
CA GLN A 149 4.93 3.19 2.49
C GLN A 149 3.97 2.04 2.79
N GLN A 150 2.82 2.32 3.41
CA GLN A 150 1.81 1.31 3.74
C GLN A 150 1.04 0.84 2.52
N ALA A 151 0.63 1.74 1.62
CA ALA A 151 0.03 1.40 0.34
C ALA A 151 0.94 0.43 -0.43
N LEU A 152 2.24 0.74 -0.48
CA LEU A 152 3.25 -0.09 -1.13
C LEU A 152 3.35 -1.48 -0.47
N ARG A 153 3.34 -1.57 0.86
CA ARG A 153 3.33 -2.85 1.60
C ARG A 153 2.09 -3.70 1.32
N LEU A 154 0.94 -3.05 1.12
CA LEU A 154 -0.33 -3.70 0.76
C LEU A 154 -0.44 -4.03 -0.73
N GLY A 155 0.55 -3.64 -1.54
CA GLY A 155 0.57 -3.90 -2.98
C GLY A 155 -0.17 -2.85 -3.83
N ASP A 156 -0.74 -1.81 -3.23
CA ASP A 156 -1.34 -0.70 -3.99
C ASP A 156 -0.25 0.27 -4.46
N VAL A 157 0.44 -0.13 -5.53
CA VAL A 157 1.54 0.61 -6.13
C VAL A 157 1.12 1.94 -6.75
N ARG A 158 -0.15 2.09 -7.12
CA ARG A 158 -0.68 3.32 -7.75
C ARG A 158 -0.99 4.37 -6.70
N LEU A 159 -1.60 3.97 -5.60
CA LEU A 159 -1.81 4.86 -4.46
C LEU A 159 -0.47 5.27 -3.83
N ALA A 160 0.48 4.34 -3.68
CA ALA A 160 1.82 4.64 -3.18
C ALA A 160 2.52 5.70 -4.02
N GLU A 161 2.48 5.59 -5.35
CA GLU A 161 3.03 6.60 -6.26
C GLU A 161 2.37 7.97 -6.06
N ARG A 162 1.03 8.02 -6.04
CA ARG A 162 0.29 9.29 -5.89
C ARG A 162 0.62 9.99 -4.57
N LEU A 163 0.64 9.24 -3.47
CA LEU A 163 0.99 9.77 -2.15
C LEU A 163 2.44 10.24 -2.10
N ALA A 164 3.38 9.47 -2.64
CA ALA A 164 4.80 9.82 -2.64
C ALA A 164 5.09 11.06 -3.51
N ARG A 165 4.42 11.21 -4.66
CA ARG A 165 4.49 12.43 -5.48
C ARG A 165 3.97 13.64 -4.73
N ALA A 166 2.79 13.55 -4.12
CA ALA A 166 2.21 14.63 -3.33
C ALA A 166 3.11 15.04 -2.14
N ALA A 167 3.79 14.09 -1.51
CA ALA A 167 4.78 14.38 -0.47
C ALA A 167 6.03 15.09 -1.03
N LEU A 168 6.47 14.73 -2.25
CA LEU A 168 7.62 15.34 -2.92
C LEU A 168 7.35 16.75 -3.45
N ASP A 169 6.12 17.05 -3.82
CA ASP A 169 5.70 18.41 -4.20
C ASP A 169 5.84 19.39 -3.02
N ARG A 170 5.83 18.89 -1.78
CA ARG A 170 5.92 19.68 -0.53
C ARG A 170 7.31 19.66 0.08
N THR A 171 8.03 18.54 -0.03
CA THR A 171 9.38 18.39 0.54
C THR A 171 10.27 17.50 -0.31
N ALA A 172 11.56 17.82 -0.36
CA ALA A 172 12.56 16.95 -0.98
C ALA A 172 13.05 15.81 -0.04
N GLY A 173 12.16 15.16 0.73
CA GLY A 173 12.54 14.10 1.66
C GLY A 173 13.05 12.81 0.98
N LEU A 174 14.03 12.13 1.59
CA LEU A 174 14.56 10.85 1.11
C LEU A 174 13.48 9.75 1.12
N ASP A 175 12.75 9.61 2.22
CA ASP A 175 11.73 8.55 2.37
C ASP A 175 10.67 8.59 1.28
N ALA A 176 10.20 9.78 0.91
CA ALA A 176 9.24 9.96 -0.17
C ALA A 176 9.82 9.53 -1.53
N ARG A 177 11.11 9.84 -1.80
CA ARG A 177 11.80 9.39 -3.01
C ARG A 177 11.96 7.88 -3.06
N LEU A 178 12.33 7.24 -1.95
CA LEU A 178 12.51 5.79 -1.89
C LEU A 178 11.19 5.07 -2.20
N VAL A 179 10.08 5.53 -1.62
CA VAL A 179 8.75 4.97 -1.90
C VAL A 179 8.35 5.20 -3.36
N LEU A 180 8.53 6.41 -3.88
CA LEU A 180 8.20 6.71 -5.27
C LEU A 180 9.01 5.85 -6.24
N ALA A 181 10.32 5.74 -6.04
CA ALA A 181 11.18 4.93 -6.89
C ALA A 181 10.78 3.45 -6.86
N GLN A 182 10.42 2.93 -5.68
CA GLN A 182 9.96 1.54 -5.56
C GLN A 182 8.62 1.31 -6.25
N ALA A 183 7.65 2.22 -6.08
CA ALA A 183 6.36 2.16 -6.77
C ALA A 183 6.51 2.21 -8.30
N LEU A 184 7.37 3.10 -8.81
CA LEU A 184 7.69 3.19 -10.24
C LEU A 184 8.33 1.91 -10.77
N SER A 185 9.28 1.35 -10.01
CA SER A 185 9.97 0.12 -10.39
C SER A 185 9.00 -1.06 -10.53
N TRP A 186 8.07 -1.25 -9.58
CA TRP A 186 7.08 -2.34 -9.66
C TRP A 186 6.06 -2.17 -10.77
N GLN A 187 5.86 -0.95 -11.26
CA GLN A 187 5.04 -0.68 -12.44
C GLN A 187 5.83 -0.85 -13.76
N GLY A 188 7.08 -1.33 -13.72
CA GLY A 188 7.91 -1.48 -14.91
C GLY A 188 8.64 -0.20 -15.36
N ARG A 189 8.50 0.91 -14.62
CA ARG A 189 8.97 2.26 -15.01
C ARG A 189 10.38 2.55 -14.48
N GLY A 190 11.31 1.65 -14.79
CA GLY A 190 12.67 1.68 -14.25
C GLY A 190 13.48 2.94 -14.54
N ARG A 191 13.29 3.56 -15.70
CA ARG A 191 13.97 4.81 -16.06
C ARG A 191 13.53 5.99 -15.20
N GLU A 192 12.23 6.06 -14.88
CA GLU A 192 11.70 7.09 -13.98
C GLU A 192 12.15 6.85 -12.54
N ALA A 193 12.16 5.59 -12.09
CA ALA A 193 12.72 5.23 -10.79
C ALA A 193 14.21 5.64 -10.67
N ALA A 194 14.99 5.42 -11.72
CA ALA A 194 16.40 5.84 -11.77
C ALA A 194 16.54 7.37 -11.67
N ALA A 195 15.70 8.13 -12.36
CA ALA A 195 15.70 9.59 -12.32
C ALA A 195 15.38 10.11 -10.91
N VAL A 196 14.36 9.54 -10.25
CA VAL A 196 14.01 9.90 -8.86
C VAL A 196 15.16 9.63 -7.90
N LEU A 197 15.83 8.49 -8.02
CA LEU A 197 16.96 8.11 -7.16
C LEU A 197 18.24 8.90 -7.48
N ALA A 198 18.43 9.36 -8.72
CA ALA A 198 19.59 10.16 -9.11
C ALA A 198 19.56 11.60 -8.56
N ALA A 199 18.38 12.09 -8.15
CA ALA A 199 18.24 13.41 -7.54
C ALA A 199 18.66 13.48 -6.06
N VAL A 200 19.09 12.36 -5.47
CA VAL A 200 19.59 12.30 -4.09
C VAL A 200 21.10 12.54 -4.09
N ASP A 201 21.54 13.48 -3.27
CA ASP A 201 22.97 13.68 -2.97
C ASP A 201 23.44 12.65 -1.92
N PRO A 202 24.29 11.68 -2.29
CA PRO A 202 24.72 10.62 -1.36
C PRO A 202 25.71 11.10 -0.30
N ASP A 203 26.35 12.26 -0.47
CA ASP A 203 27.40 12.72 0.44
C ASP A 203 26.84 13.39 1.71
N GLY A 204 25.57 13.82 1.66
CA GLY A 204 24.83 14.31 2.82
C GLY A 204 24.09 13.23 3.62
N LEU A 205 24.16 11.95 3.22
CA LEU A 205 23.41 10.88 3.86
C LEU A 205 24.18 10.25 5.02
N SER A 206 23.45 9.92 6.09
CA SER A 206 23.96 8.98 7.09
C SER A 206 24.18 7.59 6.47
N GLU A 207 25.00 6.74 7.11
CA GLU A 207 25.26 5.39 6.59
C GLU A 207 23.97 4.56 6.43
N THR A 208 23.01 4.73 7.35
CA THR A 208 21.68 4.10 7.29
C THR A 208 20.89 4.54 6.06
N GLU A 209 20.89 5.84 5.77
CA GLU A 209 20.18 6.42 4.63
C GLU A 209 20.86 6.08 3.31
N LEU A 210 22.20 6.14 3.27
CA LEU A 210 23.00 5.74 2.12
C LEU A 210 22.71 4.31 1.73
N ARG A 211 22.63 3.40 2.71
CA ARG A 211 22.21 2.01 2.49
C ARG A 211 20.78 1.90 1.95
N ALA A 212 19.83 2.58 2.59
CA ALA A 212 18.42 2.54 2.21
C ALA A 212 18.19 3.05 0.79
N TRP A 213 19.04 3.97 0.31
CA TRP A 213 19.04 4.49 -1.04
C TRP A 213 19.81 3.62 -2.04
N ALA A 214 20.98 3.11 -1.67
CA ALA A 214 21.85 2.39 -2.59
C ALA A 214 21.27 1.04 -3.02
N VAL A 215 20.62 0.31 -2.11
CA VAL A 215 19.98 -0.98 -2.41
C VAL A 215 18.95 -0.87 -3.54
N PRO A 216 17.89 -0.03 -3.44
CA PRO A 216 16.91 0.10 -4.52
C PRO A 216 17.51 0.71 -5.80
N ARG A 217 18.52 1.59 -5.69
CA ARG A 217 19.23 2.13 -6.85
C ARG A 217 19.97 1.05 -7.63
N ALA A 218 20.76 0.23 -6.95
CA ALA A 218 21.48 -0.88 -7.55
C ALA A 218 20.53 -1.92 -8.15
N ALA A 219 19.47 -2.27 -7.40
CA ALA A 219 18.43 -3.18 -7.85
C ALA A 219 17.79 -2.71 -9.17
N ASN A 220 17.37 -1.44 -9.21
CA ASN A 220 16.78 -0.85 -10.42
C ASN A 220 17.79 -0.82 -11.59
N GLN A 221 19.05 -0.50 -11.33
CA GLN A 221 20.12 -0.53 -12.34
C GLN A 221 20.31 -1.93 -12.94
N PHE A 222 20.35 -2.97 -12.09
CA PHE A 222 20.58 -4.34 -12.51
C PHE A 222 19.39 -4.90 -13.30
N TRP A 223 18.19 -4.86 -12.70
CA TRP A 223 17.01 -5.55 -13.26
C TRP A 223 16.22 -4.70 -14.24
N MET A 224 16.00 -3.43 -13.92
CA MET A 224 15.10 -2.59 -14.70
C MET A 224 15.78 -1.88 -15.87
N LEU A 225 17.08 -1.58 -15.73
CA LEU A 225 17.87 -0.96 -16.80
C LEU A 225 18.71 -1.98 -17.58
N GLY A 226 18.86 -3.20 -17.07
CA GLY A 226 19.67 -4.24 -17.73
C GLY A 226 21.16 -3.92 -17.74
N GLU A 227 21.67 -3.24 -16.70
CA GLU A 227 23.08 -2.83 -16.60
C GLU A 227 23.77 -3.51 -15.40
N PRO A 228 23.99 -4.84 -15.44
CA PRO A 228 24.46 -5.62 -14.30
C PRO A 228 25.89 -5.28 -13.85
N GLU A 229 26.80 -4.95 -14.77
CA GLU A 229 28.18 -4.58 -14.46
C GLU A 229 28.21 -3.23 -13.73
N ARG A 230 27.42 -2.26 -14.20
CA ARG A 230 27.29 -0.94 -13.56
C ARG A 230 26.69 -1.05 -12.18
N ALA A 231 25.66 -1.87 -12.01
CA ALA A 231 25.03 -2.11 -10.72
C ALA A 231 26.01 -2.75 -9.72
N THR A 232 26.81 -3.71 -10.17
CA THR A 232 27.81 -4.38 -9.34
C THR A 232 28.93 -3.43 -8.92
N ALA A 233 29.47 -2.65 -9.86
CA ALA A 233 30.49 -1.65 -9.55
C ALA A 233 29.97 -0.58 -8.57
N PHE A 234 28.73 -0.12 -8.75
CA PHE A 234 28.09 0.84 -7.86
C PHE A 234 27.93 0.28 -6.43
N LEU A 235 27.48 -0.97 -6.27
CA LEU A 235 27.38 -1.60 -4.95
C LEU A 235 28.72 -1.76 -4.26
N GLN A 236 29.76 -2.17 -5.00
CA GLN A 236 31.11 -2.29 -4.45
C GLN A 236 31.66 -0.94 -3.98
N ALA A 237 31.49 0.11 -4.78
CA ALA A 237 31.89 1.46 -4.40
C ALA A 237 31.13 1.96 -3.15
N THR A 238 29.83 1.68 -3.07
CA THR A 238 29.01 2.06 -1.90
C THR A 238 29.41 1.27 -0.65
N ARG A 239 29.68 -0.03 -0.79
CA ARG A 239 30.14 -0.88 0.32
C ARG A 239 31.41 -0.34 0.96
N ASN A 240 32.35 0.19 0.17
CA ASN A 240 33.59 0.76 0.69
C ASN A 240 33.40 2.05 1.51
N ARG A 241 32.22 2.70 1.40
CA ARG A 241 31.85 3.87 2.22
C ARG A 241 31.21 3.48 3.56
N MET A 242 30.90 2.20 3.77
CA MET A 242 30.21 1.71 4.96
C MET A 242 31.21 1.24 6.03
N THR A 243 30.92 1.55 7.28
CA THR A 243 31.70 1.14 8.46
C THR A 243 31.00 0.06 9.28
N GLU A 244 29.67 0.03 9.25
CA GLU A 244 28.85 -0.93 9.99
C GLU A 244 28.87 -2.31 9.31
N PRO A 245 29.30 -3.38 10.01
CA PRO A 245 29.33 -4.74 9.43
C PRO A 245 27.97 -5.21 8.91
N THR A 246 26.90 -4.81 9.58
CA THR A 246 25.51 -5.15 9.23
C THR A 246 25.03 -4.43 7.97
N ALA A 247 25.42 -3.17 7.74
CA ALA A 247 25.16 -2.47 6.48
C ALA A 247 25.93 -3.12 5.32
N GLN A 248 27.20 -3.46 5.53
CA GLN A 248 28.01 -4.17 4.54
C GLN A 248 27.40 -5.53 4.18
N ALA A 249 26.94 -6.30 5.17
CA ALA A 249 26.31 -7.61 4.95
C ALA A 249 25.03 -7.54 4.09
N GLU A 250 24.23 -6.48 4.22
CA GLU A 250 23.05 -6.28 3.35
C GLU A 250 23.44 -6.02 1.88
N LEU A 251 24.50 -5.22 1.62
CA LEU A 251 25.01 -5.01 0.26
C LEU A 251 25.66 -6.27 -0.33
N ASP A 252 26.26 -7.08 0.52
CA ASP A 252 26.87 -8.35 0.13
C ASP A 252 25.84 -9.39 -0.27
N ALA A 253 24.73 -9.46 0.47
CA ALA A 253 23.59 -10.29 0.11
C ALA A 253 23.05 -9.91 -1.27
N LEU A 254 22.94 -8.60 -1.57
CA LEU A 254 22.54 -8.14 -2.89
C LEU A 254 23.58 -8.46 -3.98
N THR A 255 24.87 -8.36 -3.65
CA THR A 255 25.96 -8.75 -4.57
C THR A 255 25.94 -10.25 -4.89
N ALA A 256 25.67 -11.10 -3.90
CA ALA A 256 25.46 -12.54 -4.11
C ALA A 256 24.27 -12.81 -5.03
N THR A 257 23.19 -12.04 -4.86
CA THR A 257 22.01 -12.09 -5.71
C THR A 257 22.33 -11.73 -7.17
N PHE A 258 23.10 -10.67 -7.39
CA PHE A 258 23.56 -10.28 -8.73
C PHE A 258 24.41 -11.36 -9.39
N ALA A 259 25.36 -11.94 -8.63
CA ALA A 259 26.19 -13.04 -9.12
C ALA A 259 25.35 -14.26 -9.52
N MET A 260 24.34 -14.62 -8.73
CA MET A 260 23.41 -15.71 -9.04
C MET A 260 22.64 -15.45 -10.33
N ASN A 261 22.06 -14.24 -10.47
CA ASN A 261 21.26 -13.89 -11.66
C ASN A 261 22.12 -13.74 -12.93
N ALA A 262 23.39 -13.38 -12.79
CA ALA A 262 24.36 -13.38 -13.88
C ALA A 262 24.91 -14.78 -14.23
N GLY A 263 24.44 -15.85 -13.57
CA GLY A 263 24.86 -17.24 -13.80
C GLY A 263 26.18 -17.64 -13.13
N ASN A 264 26.81 -16.76 -12.35
CA ASN A 264 28.04 -17.06 -11.61
C ASN A 264 27.73 -17.69 -10.25
N LEU A 265 27.21 -18.92 -10.29
CA LEU A 265 26.83 -19.68 -9.09
C LEU A 265 27.97 -19.88 -8.08
N PRO A 266 29.23 -20.20 -8.49
CA PRO A 266 30.32 -20.34 -7.52
C PRO A 266 30.56 -19.06 -6.71
N ARG A 267 30.59 -17.90 -7.39
CA ARG A 267 30.73 -16.61 -6.72
C ARG A 267 29.54 -16.30 -5.80
N ALA A 268 28.33 -16.61 -6.26
CA ALA A 268 27.12 -16.40 -5.46
C ALA A 268 27.15 -17.21 -4.14
N ILE A 269 27.55 -18.48 -4.21
CA ILE A 269 27.67 -19.36 -3.03
C ILE A 269 28.73 -18.82 -2.07
N THR A 270 29.94 -18.49 -2.55
CA THR A 270 30.99 -17.94 -1.70
C THR A 270 30.55 -16.68 -0.97
N LEU A 271 29.88 -15.75 -1.66
CA LEU A 271 29.37 -14.52 -1.06
C LEU A 271 28.23 -14.80 -0.06
N ALA A 272 27.33 -15.72 -0.38
CA ALA A 272 26.25 -16.10 0.53
C ALA A 272 26.78 -16.73 1.82
N ASP A 273 27.78 -17.62 1.74
CA ASP A 273 28.41 -18.25 2.90
C ASP A 273 29.11 -17.22 3.80
N GLN A 274 29.79 -16.24 3.21
CA GLN A 274 30.40 -15.13 3.95
C GLN A 274 29.36 -14.32 4.72
N VAL A 275 28.22 -14.00 4.10
CA VAL A 275 27.12 -13.27 4.75
C VAL A 275 26.50 -14.10 5.88
N LEU A 276 26.25 -15.39 5.65
CA LEU A 276 25.64 -16.28 6.64
C LEU A 276 26.56 -16.59 7.84
N SER A 277 27.88 -16.48 7.64
CA SER A 277 28.88 -16.68 8.69
C SER A 277 29.05 -15.47 9.62
N GLN A 278 28.49 -14.31 9.26
CA GLN A 278 28.56 -13.09 10.07
C GLN A 278 27.55 -13.18 11.24
N PRO A 279 27.93 -12.77 12.47
CA PRO A 279 27.01 -12.72 13.58
C PRO A 279 25.96 -11.63 13.34
N SER A 280 24.74 -12.04 12.97
CA SER A 280 23.65 -11.08 12.84
C SER A 280 23.21 -10.58 14.24
N PRO A 281 22.69 -9.35 14.38
CA PRO A 281 21.99 -8.94 15.61
C PRO A 281 20.74 -9.79 15.89
N ALA A 282 20.26 -10.62 14.96
CA ALA A 282 19.19 -11.59 15.17
C ALA A 282 19.64 -12.89 15.89
N THR A 283 20.93 -13.02 16.22
CA THR A 283 21.53 -14.23 16.81
C THR A 283 22.00 -14.09 18.27
N ARG A 284 21.60 -13.05 19.02
CA ARG A 284 21.76 -13.06 20.50
C ARG A 284 20.56 -13.73 21.18
N PRO A 285 20.72 -14.87 21.88
CA PRO A 285 19.65 -15.44 22.69
C PRO A 285 19.42 -14.57 23.94
N TRP A 286 18.18 -14.13 24.16
CA TRP A 286 17.70 -13.77 25.49
C TRP A 286 17.31 -15.06 26.22
N PRO A 287 17.58 -15.25 27.52
CA PRO A 287 17.18 -16.47 28.20
C PRO A 287 15.65 -16.61 28.21
N GLY A 288 15.13 -17.70 27.64
CA GLY A 288 13.72 -18.11 27.80
C GLY A 288 12.80 -18.08 26.56
N ARG A 289 13.29 -17.84 25.34
CA ARG A 289 12.48 -18.00 24.11
C ARG A 289 13.26 -18.69 22.98
N PRO A 290 12.67 -19.61 22.20
CA PRO A 290 13.35 -20.19 21.04
C PRO A 290 13.59 -19.11 19.97
N ALA A 291 14.80 -19.08 19.43
CA ALA A 291 15.24 -18.13 18.42
C ALA A 291 14.34 -18.22 17.17
N ARG A 292 13.56 -17.16 16.92
CA ARG A 292 12.98 -16.89 15.60
C ARG A 292 13.81 -15.79 14.96
N PRO A 293 14.31 -15.95 13.72
CA PRO A 293 14.95 -14.85 13.02
C PRO A 293 13.92 -13.72 12.85
N ARG A 294 14.16 -12.60 13.54
CA ARG A 294 13.30 -11.40 13.52
C ARG A 294 13.63 -10.45 12.37
N CYS A 295 14.40 -10.92 11.38
CA CYS A 295 14.76 -10.15 10.19
C CYS A 295 14.12 -10.81 8.94
N PRO A 296 13.03 -10.25 8.40
CA PRO A 296 12.47 -10.71 7.12
C PRO A 296 13.44 -10.55 5.95
N ARG A 297 14.49 -9.72 6.10
CA ARG A 297 15.43 -9.31 5.05
C ARG A 297 16.44 -10.38 4.63
N LEU A 298 16.74 -11.37 5.48
CA LEU A 298 17.75 -12.42 5.21
C LEU A 298 17.16 -13.82 4.92
N GLY A 299 15.85 -14.02 5.09
CA GLY A 299 15.21 -15.33 4.88
C GLY A 299 15.26 -15.86 3.43
N TRP A 300 15.57 -14.98 2.47
CA TRP A 300 15.68 -15.33 1.05
C TRP A 300 17.02 -16.00 0.69
N VAL A 301 18.12 -15.64 1.36
CA VAL A 301 19.45 -16.23 1.08
C VAL A 301 19.50 -17.70 1.53
N ALA A 302 18.85 -18.04 2.65
CA ALA A 302 18.78 -19.41 3.17
C ALA A 302 17.94 -20.37 2.31
N SER A 303 17.00 -19.86 1.51
CA SER A 303 16.14 -20.69 0.64
C SER A 303 16.77 -20.98 -0.72
N ALA A 304 17.80 -20.23 -1.13
CA ALA A 304 18.53 -20.47 -2.37
C ALA A 304 19.64 -21.55 -2.24
N THR A 305 20.22 -21.71 -1.04
CA THR A 305 21.31 -22.68 -0.79
C THR A 305 20.82 -24.08 -0.39
N SER A 306 19.57 -24.26 0.04
CA SER A 306 19.04 -25.56 0.48
C SER A 306 18.41 -26.40 -0.65
N SER A 307 19.03 -26.46 -1.83
CA SER A 307 18.63 -27.35 -2.94
C SER A 307 19.41 -28.67 -2.96
N HIS A 308 19.79 -29.16 -1.79
CA HIS A 308 20.19 -30.55 -1.58
C HIS A 308 19.43 -31.12 -0.37
N TRP A 309 18.23 -31.64 -0.64
CA TRP A 309 17.54 -32.55 0.25
C TRP A 309 17.36 -33.89 -0.48
N PRO A 310 17.97 -34.99 -0.02
CA PRO A 310 17.67 -36.31 -0.54
C PRO A 310 16.25 -36.69 -0.08
N ASN A 311 15.46 -37.26 -0.99
CA ASN A 311 14.11 -37.81 -0.79
C ASN A 311 12.93 -36.81 -0.82
N GLY A 312 12.67 -36.24 -2.01
CA GLY A 312 11.34 -36.27 -2.65
C GLY A 312 10.06 -35.94 -1.86
N ARG A 313 10.10 -35.18 -0.76
CA ARG A 313 8.91 -34.72 -0.03
C ARG A 313 8.80 -33.20 -0.08
N ARG A 314 7.60 -32.70 -0.41
CA ARG A 314 7.27 -31.26 -0.43
C ARG A 314 7.43 -30.66 0.98
N PRO A 315 7.95 -29.41 1.10
CA PRO A 315 8.07 -28.76 2.41
C PRO A 315 6.69 -28.34 2.95
N PRO A 316 6.51 -28.32 4.28
CA PRO A 316 5.35 -27.70 4.90
C PRO A 316 5.42 -26.18 4.67
N SER A 317 4.28 -25.59 4.31
CA SER A 317 4.11 -24.15 4.14
C SER A 317 4.54 -23.40 5.41
N ILE A 318 5.62 -22.62 5.34
CA ILE A 318 6.06 -21.71 6.40
C ILE A 318 5.14 -20.48 6.36
N PRO A 319 4.28 -20.25 7.36
CA PRO A 319 3.46 -19.03 7.43
C PRO A 319 4.37 -17.85 7.80
N GLY A 320 4.38 -16.79 6.98
CA GLY A 320 5.10 -15.54 7.26
C GLY A 320 6.20 -15.12 6.27
N CYS A 321 6.42 -15.85 5.17
CA CYS A 321 7.36 -15.43 4.12
C CYS A 321 6.91 -14.21 3.27
N CYS A 322 5.70 -13.68 3.49
CA CYS A 322 5.15 -12.55 2.74
C CYS A 322 5.66 -11.18 3.22
N ASP A 323 6.33 -11.10 4.37
CA ASP A 323 6.78 -9.83 4.96
C ASP A 323 8.20 -9.40 4.52
N SER A 324 8.78 -10.09 3.53
CA SER A 324 10.02 -9.61 2.90
C SER A 324 9.67 -8.57 1.84
N PRO A 325 10.19 -7.34 1.92
CA PRO A 325 10.09 -6.34 0.87
C PRO A 325 10.98 -6.71 -0.33
N TRP A 326 11.10 -8.00 -0.67
CA TRP A 326 11.82 -8.53 -1.83
C TRP A 326 11.15 -9.82 -2.37
N ALA A 327 9.96 -10.17 -1.89
CA ALA A 327 9.21 -11.36 -2.32
C ALA A 327 8.90 -11.38 -3.83
N TRP A 328 8.94 -10.21 -4.50
CA TRP A 328 8.76 -10.04 -5.94
C TRP A 328 10.00 -10.35 -6.80
N LEU A 329 11.16 -10.68 -6.22
CA LEU A 329 12.33 -11.17 -6.96
C LEU A 329 12.14 -12.61 -7.52
N ARG A 330 10.96 -13.21 -7.37
CA ARG A 330 10.58 -14.39 -8.13
C ARG A 330 10.13 -13.94 -9.52
N SER A 331 10.94 -14.20 -10.54
CA SER A 331 10.48 -14.10 -11.93
C SER A 331 9.17 -14.89 -12.10
N PRO A 332 8.17 -14.35 -12.82
CA PRO A 332 7.09 -15.18 -13.33
C PRO A 332 7.75 -16.18 -14.28
N ARG A 333 7.80 -17.45 -13.89
CA ARG A 333 8.11 -18.52 -14.83
C ARG A 333 6.96 -18.56 -15.84
N TYR A 334 7.25 -18.23 -17.08
CA TYR A 334 6.51 -18.78 -18.22
C TYR A 334 6.77 -20.28 -18.29
#